data_AF-A0A349Z5J9-F1
#
_entry.id   AF-A0A349Z5J9-F1
#
_cell.length_a   1.000
_cell.length_b   1.000
_cell.length_c   1.000
_cell.angle_alpha   90.00
_cell.angle_beta   90.00
_cell.angle_gamma   90.00
#
_symmetry.space_group_name_H-M   'P 1'
#
loop_
_entity.id
_entity.type
_entity.pdbx_description
1 polymer ?
#
loop_
_entity_poly.entity_id
_entity_poly.type
_entity_poly.pdbx_seq_one_letter_code
_entity_poly.pdbx_strand_id
1 'polypeptide(L)'
;MVTSRTAQHSSLFWWRIHATHHHITKMGAARADRGHPLEFLALFVGSPIILAILRASDEVIAVSGTFTLFSAYLTHANLPLKSGIYGWFFTTAEQHHLHHSHDFASSNTNFGCVIIIWDRIFGTYSGRTDVEKIGAGSFCVQKSVTLEQWVARYGNVQRQRVLIATVANKAVTKPLPADELKKLKRLSEIFILI
;
A
#
# COMPACT_ATOMS: atom_id res chain seq x y z
N MET A 1 -7.09 0.19 -3.85
CA MET A 1 -5.90 -0.68 -3.72
C MET A 1 -5.12 -0.43 -2.43
N VAL A 2 -4.65 0.79 -2.16
CA VAL A 2 -4.03 1.11 -0.86
C VAL A 2 -5.05 1.06 0.28
N THR A 3 -6.21 1.72 0.11
CA THR A 3 -7.28 1.76 1.12
C THR A 3 -7.80 0.37 1.52
N SER A 4 -8.00 -0.52 0.54
CA SER A 4 -8.43 -1.90 0.78
C SER A 4 -7.40 -2.70 1.59
N ARG A 5 -6.11 -2.57 1.29
CA ARG A 5 -5.04 -3.31 1.98
C ARG A 5 -4.70 -2.69 3.35
N THR A 6 -4.84 -1.38 3.50
CA THR A 6 -4.84 -0.73 4.82
C THR A 6 -5.98 -1.24 5.70
N ALA A 7 -7.19 -1.43 5.15
CA ALA A 7 -8.29 -2.04 5.89
C ALA A 7 -7.99 -3.51 6.28
N GLN A 8 -7.38 -4.26 5.37
CA GLN A 8 -6.94 -5.65 5.61
C GLN A 8 -5.88 -5.78 6.70
N HIS A 9 -5.05 -4.75 6.94
CA HIS A 9 -4.02 -4.74 7.99
C HIS A 9 -4.42 -3.97 9.26
N SER A 10 -5.60 -3.33 9.29
CA SER A 10 -6.10 -2.55 10.44
C SER A 10 -7.33 -3.16 11.12
N SER A 11 -8.00 -4.12 10.49
CA SER A 11 -9.17 -4.80 11.04
C SER A 11 -8.95 -6.31 11.15
N LEU A 12 -9.32 -6.90 12.29
CA LEU A 12 -9.21 -8.34 12.51
C LEU A 12 -10.04 -9.16 11.53
N PHE A 13 -11.23 -8.66 11.16
CA PHE A 13 -12.09 -9.35 10.22
C PHE A 13 -11.42 -9.45 8.84
N TRP A 14 -10.97 -8.31 8.30
CA TRP A 14 -10.32 -8.26 7.00
C TRP A 14 -8.93 -8.90 7.01
N TRP A 15 -8.22 -8.85 8.13
CA TRP A 15 -6.95 -9.56 8.30
C TRP A 15 -7.13 -11.06 8.23
N ARG A 16 -8.17 -11.66 8.83
CA ARG A 16 -8.38 -13.12 8.76
C ARG A 16 -8.53 -13.62 7.33
N ILE A 17 -9.17 -12.82 6.48
CA ILE A 17 -9.30 -13.07 5.05
C ILE A 17 -7.90 -12.95 4.41
N HIS A 18 -7.25 -11.80 4.61
CA HIS A 18 -5.97 -11.48 3.98
C HIS A 18 -4.76 -12.29 4.49
N ALA A 19 -4.82 -12.84 5.69
CA ALA A 19 -3.79 -13.70 6.26
C ALA A 19 -3.64 -14.99 5.45
N THR A 20 -4.69 -15.42 4.75
CA THR A 20 -4.60 -16.53 3.79
C THR A 20 -3.77 -16.18 2.56
N HIS A 21 -3.56 -14.90 2.26
CA HIS A 21 -2.59 -14.47 1.27
C HIS A 21 -1.18 -14.44 1.85
N HIS A 22 -1.03 -13.85 3.04
CA HIS A 22 0.26 -13.76 3.73
C HIS A 22 0.79 -15.07 4.32
N HIS A 23 0.03 -16.18 4.35
CA HIS A 23 0.50 -17.45 4.92
C HIS A 23 1.67 -18.09 4.15
N ILE A 24 1.94 -17.63 2.92
CA ILE A 24 3.04 -18.13 2.12
C ILE A 24 4.37 -17.85 2.82
N THR A 25 5.31 -18.79 2.78
CA THR A 25 6.65 -18.64 3.40
C THR A 25 7.76 -18.49 2.37
N LYS A 26 7.41 -18.59 1.09
CA LYS A 26 8.30 -18.41 -0.06
C LYS A 26 7.54 -17.68 -1.16
N MET A 27 8.16 -16.63 -1.70
CA MET A 27 7.61 -15.87 -2.82
C MET A 27 7.79 -16.64 -4.14
N GLY A 28 6.91 -16.36 -5.09
CA GLY A 28 6.92 -16.92 -6.44
C GLY A 28 5.68 -16.43 -7.20
N ALA A 29 5.76 -16.28 -8.52
CA ALA A 29 4.69 -15.66 -9.31
C ALA A 29 3.32 -16.33 -9.11
N ALA A 30 3.27 -17.66 -9.13
CA ALA A 30 2.04 -18.45 -8.88
C ALA A 30 1.51 -18.36 -7.44
N ARG A 31 2.24 -17.71 -6.52
CA ARG A 31 1.74 -17.41 -5.17
C ARG A 31 0.79 -16.22 -5.16
N ALA A 32 0.74 -15.43 -6.23
CA ALA A 32 -0.27 -14.39 -6.41
C ALA A 32 -1.71 -14.94 -6.32
N ASP A 33 -1.92 -16.20 -6.74
CA ASP A 33 -3.23 -16.87 -6.68
C ASP A 33 -3.51 -17.57 -5.33
N ARG A 34 -2.64 -17.41 -4.34
CA ARG A 34 -2.91 -17.89 -2.98
C ARG A 34 -3.58 -16.76 -2.21
N GLY A 35 -4.89 -16.84 -2.08
CA GLY A 35 -5.71 -15.88 -1.34
C GLY A 35 -7.10 -16.42 -1.06
N HIS A 36 -7.87 -15.70 -0.26
CA HIS A 36 -9.24 -16.09 0.05
C HIS A 36 -10.15 -15.83 -1.16
N PRO A 37 -11.17 -16.69 -1.45
CA PRO A 37 -12.10 -16.46 -2.55
C PRO A 37 -12.78 -15.08 -2.56
N LEU A 38 -13.07 -14.53 -1.38
CA LEU A 38 -13.63 -13.18 -1.25
C LEU A 38 -12.68 -12.08 -1.74
N GLU A 39 -11.36 -12.25 -1.62
CA GLU A 39 -10.40 -11.29 -2.17
C GLU A 39 -10.39 -11.35 -3.69
N PHE A 40 -10.46 -12.56 -4.27
CA PHE A 40 -10.57 -12.73 -5.71
C PHE A 40 -11.88 -12.17 -6.26
N LEU A 41 -13.00 -12.34 -5.55
CA LEU A 41 -14.26 -11.70 -5.94
C LEU A 41 -14.15 -10.17 -5.90
N ALA A 42 -13.58 -9.60 -4.84
CA ALA A 42 -13.38 -8.16 -4.74
C ALA A 42 -12.49 -7.63 -5.89
N LEU A 43 -11.43 -8.36 -6.25
CA LEU A 43 -10.50 -7.99 -7.31
C LEU A 43 -11.11 -8.16 -8.71
N PHE A 44 -11.57 -9.37 -9.05
CA PHE A 44 -12.00 -9.75 -10.41
C PHE A 44 -13.44 -9.38 -10.74
N VAL A 45 -14.29 -9.15 -9.74
CA VAL A 45 -15.69 -8.74 -9.96
C VAL A 45 -15.90 -7.30 -9.53
N GLY A 46 -15.44 -6.94 -8.33
CA GLY A 46 -15.62 -5.60 -7.78
C GLY A 46 -14.99 -4.50 -8.65
N SER A 47 -13.74 -4.68 -9.08
CA SER A 47 -13.03 -3.65 -9.87
C SER A 47 -13.67 -3.42 -11.24
N PRO A 48 -13.98 -4.46 -12.05
CA PRO A 48 -14.73 -4.29 -13.30
C PRO A 48 -16.10 -3.63 -13.12
N ILE A 49 -16.86 -3.99 -12.07
CA ILE A 49 -18.16 -3.38 -11.80
C ILE A 49 -18.02 -1.87 -11.54
N ILE A 50 -17.05 -1.46 -10.72
CA ILE A 50 -16.81 -0.04 -10.45
C ILE A 50 -16.45 0.70 -11.75
N LEU A 51 -15.58 0.13 -12.59
CA LEU A 51 -15.24 0.73 -13.88
C LEU A 51 -16.45 0.82 -14.82
N ALA A 52 -17.31 -0.21 -14.85
CA ALA A 52 -18.53 -0.22 -15.65
C ALA A 52 -19.54 0.84 -15.16
N ILE A 53 -19.69 1.02 -13.85
CA ILE A 53 -20.52 2.10 -13.26
C ILE A 53 -19.99 3.48 -13.68
N LEU A 54 -18.67 3.63 -13.72
CA LEU A 54 -18.01 4.84 -14.22
C LEU A 54 -18.04 4.98 -15.75
N ARG A 55 -18.74 4.07 -16.46
CA ARG A 55 -18.90 4.04 -17.91
C ARG A 55 -17.57 3.92 -18.67
N ALA A 56 -16.59 3.23 -18.08
CA ALA A 56 -15.39 2.83 -18.79
C ALA A 56 -15.76 1.91 -19.96
N SER A 57 -15.02 1.99 -21.07
CA SER A 57 -15.23 1.08 -22.20
C SER A 57 -14.75 -0.33 -21.87
N ASP A 58 -15.23 -1.31 -22.62
CA ASP A 58 -14.85 -2.71 -22.46
C ASP A 58 -13.34 -2.91 -22.61
N GLU A 59 -12.70 -2.15 -23.51
CA GLU A 59 -11.24 -2.18 -23.69
C GLU A 59 -10.51 -1.67 -22.44
N VAL A 60 -11.00 -0.60 -21.79
CA VAL A 60 -10.39 -0.08 -20.57
C VAL A 60 -10.49 -1.10 -19.44
N ILE A 61 -11.65 -1.75 -19.30
CA ILE A 61 -11.86 -2.81 -18.30
C ILE A 61 -10.91 -3.99 -18.57
N ALA A 62 -10.82 -4.43 -19.82
CA ALA A 62 -9.96 -5.55 -20.22
C ALA A 62 -8.46 -5.26 -19.99
N VAL A 63 -8.01 -4.07 -20.39
CA VAL A 63 -6.61 -3.64 -20.19
C VAL A 63 -6.31 -3.49 -18.70
N SER A 64 -7.20 -2.88 -17.92
CA SER A 64 -7.03 -2.71 -16.47
C SER A 64 -6.94 -4.05 -15.75
N GLY A 65 -7.81 -5.00 -16.10
CA GLY A 65 -7.79 -6.36 -15.55
C GLY A 65 -6.51 -7.11 -15.90
N THR A 66 -6.11 -7.08 -17.17
CA THR A 66 -4.88 -7.72 -17.66
C THR A 66 -3.64 -7.13 -16.99
N PHE A 67 -3.58 -5.81 -16.89
CA PHE A 67 -2.47 -5.12 -16.22
C PHE A 67 -2.40 -5.48 -14.73
N THR A 68 -3.54 -5.50 -14.05
CA THR A 68 -3.62 -5.89 -12.63
C THR A 68 -3.15 -7.32 -12.42
N LEU A 69 -3.58 -8.25 -13.28
CA LEU A 69 -3.15 -9.64 -13.23
C LEU A 69 -1.64 -9.77 -13.43
N PHE A 70 -1.11 -9.14 -14.49
CA PHE A 70 0.32 -9.16 -14.77
C PHE A 70 1.14 -8.59 -13.60
N SER A 71 0.74 -7.44 -13.06
CA SER A 71 1.40 -6.82 -11.91
C SER A 71 1.32 -7.68 -10.65
N ALA A 72 0.21 -8.38 -10.40
CA ALA A 72 0.11 -9.31 -9.28
C ALA A 72 1.15 -10.43 -9.38
N TYR A 73 1.33 -11.03 -10.57
CA TYR A 73 2.33 -12.08 -10.77
C TYR A 73 3.75 -11.54 -10.68
N LEU A 74 4.01 -10.38 -11.28
CA LEU A 74 5.33 -9.75 -11.28
C LEU A 74 5.79 -9.36 -9.88
N THR A 75 4.88 -8.81 -9.06
CA THR A 75 5.18 -8.41 -7.67
C THR A 75 5.39 -9.58 -6.71
N HIS A 76 4.94 -10.78 -7.07
CA HIS A 76 5.22 -12.00 -6.29
C HIS A 76 6.39 -12.79 -6.86
N ALA A 77 6.89 -12.44 -8.04
CA ALA A 77 7.93 -13.21 -8.71
C ALA A 77 9.22 -13.18 -7.89
N ASN A 78 9.86 -14.34 -7.75
CA ASN A 78 11.19 -14.45 -7.15
C ASN A 78 12.29 -14.10 -8.17
N LEU A 79 12.16 -12.93 -8.80
CA LEU A 79 13.11 -12.40 -9.77
C LEU A 79 13.90 -11.25 -9.11
N PRO A 80 15.21 -11.12 -9.37
CA PRO A 80 16.05 -10.06 -8.81
C PRO A 80 15.82 -8.73 -9.54
N LEU A 81 14.57 -8.28 -9.60
CA LEU A 81 14.18 -7.03 -10.26
C LEU A 81 14.49 -5.86 -9.34
N LYS A 82 15.45 -5.03 -9.74
CA LYS A 82 15.74 -3.78 -9.03
C LYS A 82 14.61 -2.79 -9.28
N SER A 83 14.19 -2.10 -8.22
CA SER A 83 13.07 -1.16 -8.26
C SER A 83 13.31 -0.01 -9.26
N GLY A 84 14.49 0.61 -9.28
CA GLY A 84 14.85 1.64 -10.28
C GLY A 84 13.79 2.75 -10.42
N ILE A 85 13.63 3.30 -11.63
CA ILE A 85 12.56 4.29 -11.94
C ILE A 85 11.17 3.63 -11.88
N TYR A 86 11.06 2.36 -12.28
CA TYR A 86 9.80 1.63 -12.28
C TYR A 86 9.16 1.60 -10.87
N GLY A 87 9.94 1.33 -9.84
CA GLY A 87 9.56 1.29 -8.43
C GLY A 87 9.20 2.63 -7.80
N TRP A 88 9.26 3.73 -8.56
CA TRP A 88 8.65 5.00 -8.14
C TRP A 88 7.16 5.02 -8.41
N PHE A 89 6.71 4.38 -9.49
CA PHE A 89 5.34 4.44 -9.98
C PHE A 89 4.58 3.14 -9.71
N PHE A 90 5.21 2.00 -10.01
CA PHE A 90 4.61 0.69 -9.93
C PHE A 90 5.26 -0.15 -8.84
N THR A 91 4.48 -1.03 -8.23
CA THR A 91 4.96 -1.92 -7.18
C THR A 91 5.93 -2.94 -7.76
N THR A 92 7.06 -3.13 -7.12
CA THR A 92 8.09 -4.12 -7.50
C THR A 92 8.00 -5.37 -6.63
N ALA A 93 8.66 -6.46 -7.05
CA ALA A 93 8.78 -7.66 -6.24
C ALA A 93 9.42 -7.36 -4.88
N GLU A 94 10.51 -6.60 -4.87
CA GLU A 94 11.19 -6.15 -3.64
C GLU A 94 10.24 -5.41 -2.68
N GLN A 95 9.46 -4.46 -3.19
CA GLN A 95 8.52 -3.68 -2.38
C GLN A 95 7.38 -4.53 -1.82
N HIS A 96 6.85 -5.46 -2.63
CA HIS A 96 5.76 -6.33 -2.20
C HIS A 96 6.24 -7.46 -1.28
N HIS A 97 7.47 -7.94 -1.44
CA HIS A 97 8.07 -8.90 -0.52
C HIS A 97 8.25 -8.29 0.88
N LEU A 98 8.59 -6.99 0.96
CA LEU A 98 8.61 -6.27 2.24
C LEU A 98 7.23 -6.25 2.90
N HIS A 99 6.17 -6.02 2.12
CA HIS A 99 4.79 -6.12 2.58
C HIS A 99 4.43 -7.54 3.08
N HIS A 100 4.97 -8.58 2.44
CA HIS A 100 4.84 -9.97 2.88
C HIS A 100 5.79 -10.40 4.00
N SER A 101 6.59 -9.47 4.52
CA SER A 101 7.51 -9.75 5.63
C SER A 101 6.74 -10.24 6.86
N HIS A 102 7.34 -11.18 7.57
CA HIS A 102 6.85 -11.65 8.86
C HIS A 102 6.95 -10.57 9.95
N ASP A 103 7.84 -9.59 9.77
CA ASP A 103 7.96 -8.44 10.67
C ASP A 103 6.78 -7.48 10.49
N PHE A 104 6.11 -7.17 11.61
CA PHE A 104 4.93 -6.30 11.63
C PHE A 104 5.22 -4.90 11.05
N ALA A 105 6.38 -4.30 11.39
CA ALA A 105 6.68 -2.95 10.96
C ALA A 105 6.92 -2.85 9.45
N SER A 106 7.36 -3.94 8.84
CA SER A 106 7.60 -4.09 7.40
C SER A 106 6.33 -4.48 6.66
N SER A 107 5.54 -5.41 7.18
CA SER A 107 4.29 -5.86 6.55
C SER A 107 3.23 -4.76 6.45
N ASN A 108 3.24 -3.83 7.41
CA ASN A 108 2.35 -2.67 7.46
C ASN A 108 2.90 -1.48 6.63
N THR A 109 3.51 -1.77 5.48
CA THR A 109 3.98 -0.79 4.49
C THR A 109 3.73 -1.30 3.08
N ASN A 110 3.87 -0.43 2.07
CA ASN A 110 3.79 -0.79 0.65
C ASN A 110 2.48 -1.55 0.28
N PHE A 111 1.34 -1.01 0.71
CA PHE A 111 0.01 -1.59 0.50
C PHE A 111 -0.45 -1.58 -0.97
N GLY A 112 0.13 -0.75 -1.82
CA GLY A 112 -0.14 -0.71 -3.25
C GLY A 112 0.30 -2.00 -3.91
N CYS A 113 -0.64 -2.76 -4.47
CA CYS A 113 -0.32 -4.01 -5.18
C CYS A 113 0.15 -3.76 -6.63
N VAL A 114 -0.35 -2.70 -7.28
CA VAL A 114 0.03 -2.35 -8.66
C VAL A 114 0.77 -1.01 -8.72
N ILE A 115 0.26 -0.01 -8.01
CA ILE A 115 0.75 1.37 -8.09
C ILE A 115 1.24 1.80 -6.71
N ILE A 116 2.58 1.84 -6.54
CA ILE A 116 3.24 2.19 -5.28
C ILE A 116 3.21 3.70 -4.99
N ILE A 117 2.89 4.52 -6.00
CA ILE A 117 2.81 5.98 -5.82
C ILE A 117 1.82 6.36 -4.72
N TRP A 118 0.75 5.58 -4.56
CA TRP A 118 -0.25 5.82 -3.54
C TRP A 118 0.33 5.67 -2.13
N ASP A 119 1.21 4.69 -1.89
CA ASP A 119 1.91 4.57 -0.61
C ASP A 119 2.83 5.77 -0.32
N ARG A 120 3.39 6.38 -1.36
CA ARG A 120 4.19 7.60 -1.20
C ARG A 120 3.32 8.78 -0.83
N ILE A 121 2.16 8.93 -1.49
CA ILE A 121 1.19 10.01 -1.25
C ILE A 121 0.59 9.88 0.16
N PHE A 122 0.19 8.67 0.56
CA PHE A 122 -0.44 8.42 1.87
C PHE A 122 0.56 8.12 2.99
N GLY A 123 1.86 8.17 2.70
CA GLY A 123 2.93 8.00 3.67
C GLY A 123 3.22 6.56 4.08
N THR A 124 2.52 5.55 3.56
CA THR A 124 2.70 4.13 3.91
C THR A 124 3.86 3.44 3.16
N TYR A 125 4.62 4.19 2.36
CA TYR A 125 5.78 3.67 1.63
C TYR A 125 6.99 3.40 2.55
N SER A 126 7.64 2.28 2.32
CA SER A 126 8.95 1.95 2.89
C SER A 126 9.91 1.51 1.78
N GLY A 127 11.09 2.15 1.74
CA GLY A 127 12.19 1.79 0.84
C GLY A 127 13.13 0.73 1.41
N ARG A 128 12.74 0.06 2.50
CA ARG A 128 13.51 -1.05 3.07
C ARG A 128 13.50 -2.24 2.11
N THR A 129 14.59 -2.99 2.13
CA THR A 129 14.80 -4.17 1.27
C THR A 129 15.26 -5.37 2.07
N ASP A 130 15.33 -5.24 3.40
CA ASP A 130 15.76 -6.24 4.35
C ASP A 130 14.58 -7.12 4.77
N VAL A 131 14.32 -8.13 3.93
CA VAL A 131 13.31 -9.16 4.21
C VAL A 131 14.02 -10.42 4.70
N GLU A 132 14.01 -10.65 6.01
CA GLU A 132 14.61 -11.86 6.61
C GLU A 132 13.70 -13.08 6.47
N LYS A 133 12.39 -12.88 6.67
CA LYS A 133 11.39 -13.96 6.70
C LYS A 133 10.09 -13.47 6.10
N ILE A 134 9.49 -14.30 5.25
CA ILE A 134 8.16 -14.10 4.66
C ILE A 134 7.13 -14.90 5.44
N GLY A 135 5.93 -14.35 5.62
CA GLY A 135 4.79 -15.04 6.23
C GLY A 135 3.85 -14.10 6.97
N ALA A 136 2.75 -14.65 7.47
CA ALA A 136 1.70 -13.88 8.15
C ALA A 136 2.14 -13.20 9.45
N GLY A 137 3.28 -13.60 10.03
CA GLY A 137 3.80 -13.01 11.26
C GLY A 137 2.88 -13.19 12.47
N SER A 138 3.18 -12.43 13.52
CA SER A 138 2.33 -12.31 14.70
C SER A 138 1.30 -11.19 14.46
N PHE A 139 0.03 -11.56 14.24
CA PHE A 139 -1.15 -10.67 14.29
C PHE A 139 -0.98 -9.28 13.62
N CYS A 140 -1.18 -9.17 12.29
CA CYS A 140 -1.21 -7.87 11.59
C CYS A 140 -2.57 -7.17 11.72
N VAL A 141 -3.03 -6.97 12.96
CA VAL A 141 -4.05 -5.95 13.23
C VAL A 141 -3.33 -4.86 13.98
N GLN A 142 -3.06 -3.76 13.29
CA GLN A 142 -2.72 -2.53 13.97
C GLN A 142 -3.88 -2.24 14.92
N LYS A 143 -3.69 -2.39 16.24
CA LYS A 143 -4.61 -1.75 17.21
C LYS A 143 -4.69 -0.31 16.74
N SER A 144 -5.90 0.11 16.35
CA SER A 144 -6.24 1.43 15.80
C SER A 144 -5.13 2.43 16.02
N VAL A 145 -4.44 2.83 14.93
CA VAL A 145 -3.41 3.87 15.01
C VAL A 145 -4.07 5.08 15.64
N THR A 146 -3.69 5.42 16.86
CA THR A 146 -4.16 6.68 17.43
C THR A 146 -3.65 7.79 16.52
N LEU A 147 -4.38 8.90 16.43
CA LEU A 147 -3.91 10.06 15.68
C LEU A 147 -2.47 10.45 16.10
N GLU A 148 -2.10 10.23 17.37
CA GLU A 148 -0.73 10.45 17.85
C GLU A 148 0.28 9.49 17.23
N GLN A 149 -0.04 8.20 17.07
CA GLN A 149 0.85 7.22 16.43
C GLN A 149 1.00 7.48 14.93
N TRP A 150 -0.06 7.94 14.26
CA TRP A 150 -0.01 8.35 12.85
C TRP A 150 0.85 9.61 12.69
N VAL A 151 0.66 10.61 13.57
CA VAL A 151 1.47 11.83 13.61
C VAL A 151 2.93 11.54 14.00
N ALA A 152 3.19 10.59 14.88
CA ALA A 152 4.54 10.19 15.24
C ALA A 152 5.26 9.45 14.11
N ARG A 153 4.55 8.62 13.34
CA ARG A 153 5.11 7.81 12.25
C ARG A 153 5.22 8.58 10.93
N TYR A 154 4.24 9.41 10.62
CA TYR A 154 4.08 10.11 9.33
C TYR A 154 3.93 11.64 9.46
N GLY A 155 3.46 12.12 10.61
CA GLY A 155 3.35 13.55 10.93
C GLY A 155 4.68 14.25 11.24
N ASN A 156 5.81 13.59 11.00
CA ASN A 156 7.08 14.28 10.86
C ASN A 156 7.08 15.00 9.48
N VAL A 157 6.33 16.10 9.41
CA VAL A 157 6.17 17.00 8.24
C VAL A 157 7.54 17.37 7.65
N GLN A 158 8.62 17.28 8.44
CA GLN A 158 10.00 17.44 7.98
C GLN A 158 10.47 16.36 6.99
N ARG A 159 10.09 15.08 7.11
CA ARG A 159 10.49 14.03 6.14
C ARG A 159 9.77 14.17 4.79
N GLN A 160 8.49 14.52 4.80
CA GLN A 160 7.74 14.83 3.57
C GLN A 160 8.27 16.11 2.91
N ARG A 161 8.67 17.10 3.72
CA ARG A 161 9.36 18.30 3.24
C ARG A 161 10.72 18.01 2.63
N VAL A 162 11.50 17.07 3.14
CA VAL A 162 12.78 16.68 2.51
C VAL A 162 12.51 16.06 1.15
N LEU A 163 11.54 15.14 1.02
CA LEU A 163 11.24 14.53 -0.29
C LEU A 163 10.69 15.57 -1.30
N ILE A 164 9.80 16.45 -0.86
CA ILE A 164 9.28 17.55 -1.70
C ILE A 164 10.36 18.59 -1.99
N ALA A 165 11.24 18.92 -1.04
CA ALA A 165 12.36 19.86 -1.23
C ALA A 165 13.46 19.29 -2.13
N THR A 166 13.70 17.98 -2.07
CA THR A 166 14.62 17.24 -2.95
C THR A 166 14.07 17.16 -4.38
N VAL A 167 12.76 17.03 -4.56
CA VAL A 167 12.11 17.08 -5.87
C VAL A 167 11.91 18.52 -6.38
N ALA A 168 11.73 19.51 -5.50
CA ALA A 168 11.43 20.90 -5.84
C ALA A 168 12.63 21.86 -5.75
N ASN A 169 13.84 21.35 -5.48
CA ASN A 169 15.08 22.10 -5.32
C ASN A 169 14.93 23.39 -4.47
N LYS A 170 14.25 23.31 -3.33
CA LYS A 170 14.11 24.42 -2.37
C LYS A 170 14.26 23.92 -0.94
N ALA A 171 15.34 24.36 -0.29
CA ALA A 171 15.55 24.16 1.14
C ALA A 171 14.42 24.84 1.94
N VAL A 172 13.66 24.06 2.73
CA VAL A 172 12.61 24.59 3.61
C VAL A 172 13.05 24.44 5.06
N THR A 173 13.51 25.54 5.67
CA THR A 173 14.06 25.58 7.04
C THR A 173 13.13 26.18 8.10
N LYS A 174 11.80 26.28 7.88
CA LYS A 174 10.90 26.90 8.88
C LYS A 174 9.61 26.10 9.17
N PRO A 175 9.25 25.82 10.43
CA PRO A 175 8.01 25.11 10.78
C PRO A 175 6.77 25.87 10.29
N LEU A 176 5.70 25.13 9.96
CA LEU A 176 4.43 25.71 9.51
C LEU A 176 3.73 26.45 10.66
N PRO A 177 3.07 27.58 10.38
CA PRO A 177 2.34 28.34 11.39
C PRO A 177 1.10 27.58 11.90
N ALA A 178 0.68 27.89 13.12
CA ALA A 178 -0.26 27.08 13.90
C ALA A 178 -1.70 27.05 13.32
N ASP A 179 -2.03 28.00 12.47
CA ASP A 179 -3.30 28.14 11.76
C ASP A 179 -3.46 27.13 10.61
N GLU A 180 -2.38 26.88 9.86
CA GLU A 180 -2.31 25.82 8.83
C GLU A 180 -2.49 24.42 9.46
N LEU A 181 -1.87 24.19 10.62
CA LEU A 181 -2.02 22.95 11.40
C LEU A 181 -3.47 22.71 11.86
N LYS A 182 -4.20 23.78 12.22
CA LYS A 182 -5.63 23.67 12.57
C LYS A 182 -6.51 23.34 11.36
N LYS A 183 -6.21 23.89 10.18
CA LYS A 183 -6.93 23.55 8.94
C LYS A 183 -6.75 22.09 8.56
N LEU A 184 -5.52 21.57 8.65
CA LEU A 184 -5.22 20.16 8.34
C LEU A 184 -5.91 19.19 9.31
N LYS A 185 -5.99 19.52 10.61
CA LYS A 185 -6.78 18.74 11.58
C LYS A 185 -8.26 18.67 11.21
N ARG A 186 -8.87 19.80 10.83
CA ARG A 186 -10.27 19.84 10.37
C ARG A 186 -10.52 19.03 9.11
N LEU A 187 -9.57 19.02 8.18
CA LEU A 187 -9.67 18.22 6.95
C LEU A 187 -9.57 16.71 7.23
N SER A 188 -8.76 16.31 8.23
CA SER A 188 -8.69 14.91 8.64
C SER A 188 -9.96 14.38 9.32
N GLU A 189 -10.73 15.25 9.99
CA GLU A 189 -12.03 14.88 10.59
C GLU A 189 -13.11 14.62 9.54
N ILE A 190 -13.03 15.27 8.37
CA ILE A 190 -13.97 15.09 7.26
C ILE A 190 -13.70 13.78 6.50
N PHE A 191 -12.45 13.32 6.44
CA PHE A 191 -12.06 12.09 5.72
C PHE A 191 -12.31 10.79 6.50
N ILE A 192 -12.72 10.85 7.78
CA ILE A 192 -13.03 9.67 8.62
C ILE A 192 -14.51 9.23 8.45
N LEU A 193 -15.33 10.00 7.74
CA LEU A 193 -16.77 9.74 7.55
C LEU A 193 -17.15 9.28 6.12
N ILE A 194 -16.19 8.84 5.30
CA ILE A 194 -16.40 8.24 3.96
C ILE A 194 -15.55 6.98 3.87
#